data_AF-A0AAW6I5L4-F1
#
_entry.id   AF-A0AAW6I5L4-F1
#
_cell.length_a   1.000
_cell.length_b   1.000
_cell.length_c   1.000
_cell.angle_alpha   90.00
_cell.angle_beta   90.00
_cell.angle_gamma   90.00
#
_symmetry.space_group_name_H-M   'P 1'
#
loop_
_entity.id
_entity.type
_entity.pdbx_description
1 polymer ?
#
loop_
_entity_poly.entity_id
_entity_poly.type
_entity_poly.pdbx_seq_one_letter_code
_entity_poly.pdbx_strand_id
1 'polypeptide(L)'
;INKVESPFEIQKFVSEIRKGQPDAFLRRLQSFFADTPYELARQLELHYHNVLFIVFKLVGFYTQVEYHTSRGRVDLVLKTNDYIYVMEFKLEGTAQEALKQINEKQYALPFASDPR
;
A
#
# COMPACT_ATOMS: atom_id res chain seq x y z
N ILE A 1 -17.19 -1.88 24.81
CA ILE A 1 -17.05 -0.73 23.88
C ILE A 1 -15.60 -0.29 23.99
N ASN A 2 -14.69 -0.94 23.26
CA ASN A 2 -13.26 -0.74 23.49
C ASN A 2 -12.70 0.32 22.55
N LYS A 3 -12.42 1.47 23.18
CA LYS A 3 -11.28 2.35 23.00
C LYS A 3 -11.02 2.78 21.56
N VAL A 4 -11.49 3.99 21.27
CA VAL A 4 -11.05 4.88 20.20
C VAL A 4 -9.57 4.60 19.87
N GLU A 5 -9.30 3.91 18.76
CA GLU A 5 -7.99 3.95 18.10
C GLU A 5 -7.87 5.35 17.46
N SER A 6 -7.76 6.32 18.35
CA SER A 6 -7.68 7.75 18.09
C SER A 6 -6.24 8.09 17.69
N PRO A 7 -6.04 9.15 16.87
CA PRO A 7 -4.92 9.58 15.99
C PRO A 7 -3.58 8.82 15.81
N PHE A 8 -3.29 7.76 16.55
CA PHE A 8 -2.08 6.96 16.58
C PHE A 8 -2.02 5.88 15.49
N GLU A 9 -3.14 5.52 14.87
CA GLU A 9 -3.14 4.46 13.86
C GLU A 9 -2.27 4.79 12.64
N ILE A 10 -2.35 6.04 12.16
CA ILE A 10 -1.51 6.53 11.06
C ILE A 10 -0.03 6.49 11.47
N GLN A 11 0.30 6.89 12.70
CA GLN A 11 1.69 6.86 13.18
C GLN A 11 2.26 5.43 13.28
N LYS A 12 1.41 4.43 13.57
CA LYS A 12 1.84 3.03 13.60
C LYS A 12 2.12 2.52 12.18
N PHE A 13 1.24 2.79 11.21
CA PHE A 13 1.51 2.51 9.79
C PHE A 13 2.85 3.12 9.35
N VAL A 14 3.09 4.38 9.75
CA VAL A 14 4.34 5.10 9.47
C VAL A 14 5.56 4.38 10.07
N SER A 15 5.47 3.99 11.35
CA SER A 15 6.55 3.31 12.07
C SER A 15 6.86 1.94 11.49
N GLU A 16 5.85 1.15 11.15
CA GLU A 16 6.00 -0.23 10.67
C GLU A 16 6.73 -0.24 9.31
N ILE A 17 6.35 0.65 8.39
CA ILE A 17 7.03 0.81 7.09
C ILE A 17 8.47 1.30 7.25
N ARG A 18 8.74 2.28 8.13
CA ARG A 18 10.11 2.73 8.40
C ARG A 18 11.00 1.63 8.97
N LYS A 19 10.44 0.74 9.80
CA LYS A 19 11.19 -0.31 10.49
C LYS A 19 11.34 -1.61 9.69
N GLY A 20 10.91 -1.64 8.42
CA GLY A 20 11.00 -2.88 7.66
C GLY A 20 9.98 -3.95 8.07
N GLN A 21 8.80 -3.56 8.57
CA GLN A 21 7.80 -4.48 9.13
C GLN A 21 6.53 -4.57 8.25
N PRO A 22 6.62 -5.09 7.00
CA PRO A 22 5.48 -5.14 6.08
C PRO A 22 4.33 -6.00 6.60
N ASP A 23 4.60 -7.10 7.33
CA ASP A 23 3.53 -7.95 7.87
C ASP A 23 2.69 -7.24 8.94
N ALA A 24 3.33 -6.41 9.77
CA ALA A 24 2.62 -5.61 10.77
C ALA A 24 1.74 -4.54 10.10
N PHE A 25 2.30 -3.88 9.08
CA PHE A 25 1.59 -2.93 8.24
C PHE A 25 0.35 -3.58 7.58
N LEU A 26 0.51 -4.77 6.97
CA LEU A 26 -0.58 -5.49 6.31
C LEU A 26 -1.68 -5.93 7.28
N ARG A 27 -1.32 -6.43 8.47
CA ARG A 27 -2.31 -6.78 9.51
C ARG A 27 -3.13 -5.56 9.93
N ARG A 28 -2.50 -4.40 10.08
CA ARG A 28 -3.22 -3.16 10.43
C ARG A 28 -4.14 -2.71 9.30
N LEU A 29 -3.69 -2.84 8.05
CA LEU A 29 -4.50 -2.53 6.89
C LEU A 29 -5.75 -3.44 6.82
N GLN A 30 -5.59 -4.74 7.12
CA GLN A 30 -6.71 -5.68 7.23
C GLN A 30 -7.69 -5.29 8.34
N SER A 31 -7.20 -4.93 9.53
CA SER A 31 -8.06 -4.44 10.62
C SER A 31 -8.82 -3.18 10.24
N PHE A 32 -8.17 -2.24 9.55
CA PHE A 32 -8.81 -1.01 9.07
C PHE A 32 -9.96 -1.30 8.09
N PHE A 33 -9.77 -2.23 7.16
CA PHE A 33 -10.82 -2.61 6.21
C PHE A 33 -11.95 -3.44 6.84
N ALA A 34 -11.67 -4.22 7.89
CA ALA A 34 -12.68 -5.03 8.57
C ALA A 34 -13.80 -4.21 9.21
N ASP A 35 -13.53 -2.94 9.55
CA ASP A 35 -14.50 -2.01 10.14
C ASP A 35 -15.35 -1.26 9.09
N THR A 36 -15.17 -1.52 7.78
CA THR A 36 -15.91 -0.83 6.71
C THR A 36 -17.21 -1.58 6.33
N PRO A 37 -18.40 -0.95 6.46
CA PRO A 37 -19.67 -1.55 6.04
C PRO A 37 -19.71 -1.92 4.55
N TYR A 38 -20.16 -3.14 4.24
CA TYR A 38 -20.26 -3.67 2.87
C TYR A 38 -21.04 -2.76 1.90
N GLU A 39 -22.07 -2.06 2.38
CA GLU A 39 -22.89 -1.17 1.55
C GLU A 39 -22.15 0.06 1.00
N LEU A 40 -21.07 0.49 1.66
CA LEU A 40 -20.22 1.59 1.19
C LEU A 40 -19.28 1.17 0.05
N ALA A 41 -19.16 -0.14 -0.20
CA ALA A 41 -18.20 -0.72 -1.12
C ALA A 41 -18.84 -1.12 -2.47
N ARG A 42 -19.93 -0.45 -2.86
CA ARG A 42 -20.76 -0.75 -4.06
C ARG A 42 -20.01 -0.62 -5.40
N GLN A 43 -18.83 0.01 -5.40
CA GLN A 43 -17.79 -0.09 -6.43
C GLN A 43 -16.51 -0.56 -5.75
N LEU A 44 -16.45 -1.86 -5.47
CA LEU A 44 -15.48 -2.48 -4.57
C LEU A 44 -14.04 -2.08 -4.98
N GLU A 45 -13.68 -2.19 -6.25
CA GLU A 45 -12.32 -1.84 -6.71
C GLU A 45 -11.95 -0.37 -6.52
N LEU A 46 -12.83 0.55 -6.95
CA LEU A 46 -12.57 1.99 -6.84
C LEU A 46 -12.56 2.45 -5.37
N HIS A 47 -13.42 1.86 -4.54
CA HIS A 47 -13.48 2.17 -3.12
C HIS A 47 -12.19 1.77 -2.41
N TYR A 48 -11.72 0.54 -2.61
CA TYR A 48 -10.48 0.06 -2.01
C TYR A 48 -9.28 0.87 -2.51
N HIS A 49 -9.23 1.20 -3.80
CA HIS A 49 -8.19 2.07 -4.35
C HIS A 49 -8.17 3.44 -3.66
N ASN A 50 -9.33 4.10 -3.54
CA ASN A 50 -9.44 5.43 -2.92
C ASN A 50 -9.07 5.42 -1.44
N VAL A 51 -9.49 4.38 -0.70
CA VAL A 51 -9.15 4.22 0.71
C VAL A 51 -7.65 4.00 0.88
N LEU A 52 -7.05 3.11 0.10
CA LEU A 52 -5.60 2.89 0.08
C LEU A 52 -4.87 4.20 -0.24
N PHE A 53 -5.29 4.90 -1.29
CA PHE A 53 -4.73 6.20 -1.66
C PHE A 53 -4.74 7.19 -0.49
N ILE A 54 -5.87 7.34 0.20
CA ILE A 54 -6.01 8.24 1.34
C ILE A 54 -5.10 7.80 2.50
N VAL A 55 -5.10 6.52 2.87
CA VAL A 55 -4.22 5.99 3.93
C VAL A 55 -2.76 6.26 3.61
N PHE A 56 -2.32 6.00 2.37
CA PHE A 56 -0.93 6.23 1.97
C PHE A 56 -0.56 7.72 1.90
N LYS A 57 -1.47 8.59 1.43
CA LYS A 57 -1.28 10.04 1.48
C LYS A 57 -1.14 10.55 2.92
N LEU A 58 -1.95 10.03 3.85
CA LEU A 58 -1.91 10.41 5.27
C LEU A 58 -0.65 9.89 5.99
N VAL A 59 -0.15 8.72 5.61
CA VAL A 59 1.13 8.16 6.08
C VAL A 59 2.33 9.01 5.63
N GLY A 60 2.17 9.89 4.64
CA GLY A 60 3.07 11.03 4.41
C GLY A 60 4.48 10.67 3.92
N PHE A 61 4.71 9.45 3.47
CA PHE A 61 6.02 9.05 2.93
C PHE A 61 6.11 9.22 1.44
N TYR A 62 6.89 10.20 0.97
CA TYR A 62 7.52 10.27 -0.37
C TYR A 62 6.77 9.49 -1.47
N THR A 63 5.45 9.68 -1.54
CA THR A 63 4.57 8.76 -2.26
C THR A 63 4.46 9.31 -3.66
N GLN A 64 5.17 8.69 -4.61
CA GLN A 64 4.79 8.83 -6.01
C GLN A 64 3.57 7.94 -6.22
N VAL A 65 2.40 8.53 -5.98
CA VAL A 65 1.14 7.87 -6.27
C VAL A 65 0.93 7.90 -7.77
N GLU A 66 0.44 6.79 -8.33
CA GLU A 66 0.35 6.56 -9.78
C GLU A 66 1.71 6.64 -10.49
N TYR A 67 2.69 5.88 -10.01
CA TYR A 67 3.98 5.78 -10.68
C TYR A 67 3.79 5.06 -12.02
N HIS A 68 3.66 5.86 -13.07
CA HIS A 68 3.59 5.40 -14.43
C HIS A 68 5.00 5.08 -14.91
N THR A 69 5.25 3.81 -15.13
CA THR A 69 6.41 3.36 -15.90
C THR A 69 6.02 3.27 -17.36
N SER A 70 7.00 3.25 -18.26
CA SER A 70 6.75 2.92 -19.67
C SER A 70 6.18 1.52 -19.88
N ARG A 71 6.13 0.69 -18.83
CA ARG A 71 5.68 -0.72 -18.88
C ARG A 71 4.34 -0.96 -18.20
N GLY A 72 3.78 0.04 -17.52
CA GLY A 72 2.51 -0.07 -16.80
C GLY A 72 2.41 0.88 -15.61
N ARG A 73 1.30 0.78 -14.89
CA ARG A 73 1.02 1.53 -13.68
C ARG A 73 1.34 0.66 -12.46
N VAL A 74 2.18 1.17 -11.57
CA VAL A 74 2.33 0.59 -10.24
C VAL A 74 1.23 1.17 -9.35
N ASP A 75 0.50 0.34 -8.63
CA ASP A 75 -0.55 0.83 -7.73
C ASP A 75 0.04 1.68 -6.60
N LEU A 76 1.16 1.26 -6.03
CA LEU A 76 1.83 2.03 -4.98
C LEU A 76 3.34 1.82 -4.93
N VAL A 77 4.06 2.93 -4.75
CA VAL A 77 5.46 2.94 -4.35
C VAL A 77 5.62 3.71 -3.05
N LEU A 78 6.16 3.07 -2.01
CA LEU A 78 6.56 3.73 -0.76
C LEU A 78 8.08 3.80 -0.66
N LYS A 79 8.60 4.97 -0.29
CA LYS A 79 10.04 5.19 -0.12
C LYS A 79 10.32 5.64 1.31
N THR A 80 11.21 4.94 1.99
CA THR A 80 11.77 5.32 3.29
C THR A 80 13.25 5.68 3.13
N ASN A 81 13.94 5.96 4.22
CA ASN A 81 15.39 6.18 4.18
C ASN A 81 16.14 4.89 3.81
N ASP A 82 15.57 3.72 4.10
CA ASP A 82 16.26 2.43 4.05
C ASP A 82 15.59 1.42 3.11
N TYR A 83 14.36 1.68 2.65
CA TYR A 83 13.58 0.73 1.86
C TYR A 83 12.77 1.40 0.76
N ILE A 84 12.58 0.67 -0.35
CA ILE A 84 11.62 0.99 -1.40
C ILE A 84 10.65 -0.17 -1.52
N TYR A 85 9.38 0.09 -1.23
CA TYR A 85 8.30 -0.88 -1.37
C TYR A 85 7.55 -0.63 -2.67
N VAL A 86 7.51 -1.63 -3.54
CA VAL A 86 6.68 -1.67 -4.74
C VAL A 86 5.52 -2.62 -4.45
N MET A 87 4.28 -2.11 -4.47
CA MET A 87 3.09 -2.88 -4.14
C MET A 87 2.11 -2.86 -5.31
N GLU A 88 1.46 -4.01 -5.51
CA GLU A 88 0.40 -4.25 -6.47
C GLU A 88 -0.77 -4.88 -5.70
N PHE A 89 -1.98 -4.37 -5.88
CA PHE A 89 -3.17 -4.86 -5.20
C PHE A 89 -4.04 -5.68 -6.15
N LYS A 90 -4.67 -6.73 -5.63
CA LYS A 90 -5.63 -7.56 -6.36
C LYS A 90 -6.90 -7.69 -5.54
N LEU A 91 -8.01 -7.25 -6.12
CA LEU A 91 -9.34 -7.44 -5.53
C LEU A 91 -9.92 -8.80 -5.89
N GLU A 92 -9.85 -9.16 -7.18
CA GLU A 92 -10.30 -10.44 -7.72
C GLU A 92 -9.11 -11.25 -8.23
N GLY A 93 -8.12 -11.47 -7.37
CA GLY A 93 -6.90 -12.20 -7.73
C GLY A 93 -6.03 -12.57 -6.55
N THR A 94 -4.91 -13.20 -6.84
CA THR A 94 -3.98 -13.79 -5.87
C THR A 94 -2.73 -12.93 -5.68
N ALA A 95 -2.06 -13.11 -4.54
CA ALA A 95 -0.75 -12.52 -4.29
C ALA A 95 0.29 -12.97 -5.33
N GLN A 96 0.19 -14.22 -5.82
CA GLN A 96 1.08 -14.75 -6.86
C GLN A 96 0.90 -14.02 -8.19
N GLU A 97 -0.32 -13.69 -8.58
CA GLU A 97 -0.59 -12.89 -9.78
C GLU A 97 -0.04 -11.46 -9.64
N ALA A 98 -0.20 -10.86 -8.46
CA ALA A 98 0.39 -9.56 -8.15
C ALA A 98 1.93 -9.58 -8.29
N LEU A 99 2.59 -10.57 -7.68
CA LEU A 99 4.04 -10.75 -7.77
C LEU A 99 4.51 -11.01 -9.20
N LYS A 100 3.77 -11.85 -9.95
CA LYS A 100 4.03 -12.11 -11.36
C LYS A 100 3.99 -10.81 -12.17
N GLN A 101 2.98 -9.98 -11.98
CA GLN A 101 2.87 -8.69 -12.65
C GLN A 101 4.03 -7.75 -12.31
N ILE A 102 4.40 -7.62 -11.04
CA ILE A 102 5.56 -6.81 -10.61
C ILE A 102 6.84 -7.24 -11.35
N ASN A 103 7.08 -8.55 -11.42
CA ASN A 103 8.27 -9.12 -12.04
C ASN A 103 8.28 -8.95 -13.56
N GLU A 104 7.17 -9.30 -14.25
CA GLU A 104 7.06 -9.22 -15.71
C GLU A 104 7.16 -7.78 -16.21
N LYS A 105 6.57 -6.83 -15.46
CA LYS A 105 6.64 -5.40 -15.80
C LYS A 105 7.93 -4.73 -15.35
N GLN A 106 8.78 -5.44 -14.60
CA GLN A 106 10.02 -4.93 -14.04
C GLN A 106 9.83 -3.63 -13.24
N TYR A 107 8.80 -3.58 -12.39
CA TYR A 107 8.48 -2.36 -11.64
C TYR A 107 9.57 -1.90 -10.67
N ALA A 108 10.47 -2.79 -10.26
CA ALA A 108 11.64 -2.44 -9.45
C ALA A 108 12.79 -1.81 -10.25
N LEU A 109 12.81 -1.95 -11.59
CA LEU A 109 13.93 -1.50 -12.43
C LEU A 109 14.26 -0.01 -12.29
N PRO A 110 13.29 0.92 -12.16
CA PRO A 110 13.59 2.35 -11.97
C PRO A 110 14.32 2.67 -10.66
N PHE A 111 14.39 1.72 -9.73
CA PHE A 111 15.05 1.85 -8.44
C PHE A 111 16.34 1.02 -8.34
N ALA A 112 16.76 0.34 -9.42
CA ALA A 112 17.90 -0.58 -9.38
C ALA A 112 19.25 0.09 -9.07
N SER A 113 19.39 1.39 -9.34
CA SER A 113 20.58 2.18 -9.00
C SER A 113 20.43 2.95 -7.69
N ASP A 114 19.30 2.81 -7.01
CA ASP A 114 19.09 3.45 -5.72
C ASP A 114 19.95 2.72 -4.66
N PRO A 115 20.73 3.45 -3.83
CA PRO A 115 21.66 2.83 -2.89
C PRO A 115 21.00 2.20 -1.66
N ARG A 116 19.68 2.33 -1.52
CA ARG A 116 18.88 1.75 -0.42
C ARG A 116 18.59 0.28 -0.66
#